data_AF-F3G8Z6-F1
#
_entry.id   AF-F3G8Z6-F1
#
_cell.length_a   1.000
_cell.length_b   1.000
_cell.length_c   1.000
_cell.angle_alpha   90.00
_cell.angle_beta   90.00
_cell.angle_gamma   90.00
#
_symmetry.space_group_name_H-M   'P 1'
#
loop_
_entity.id
_entity.type
_entity.pdbx_description
1 polymer ?
#
loop_
_entity_poly.entity_id
_entity_poly.type
_entity_poly.pdbx_seq_one_letter_code
_entity_poly.pdbx_strand_id
1 'polypeptide(L)'
;MITPQPELIKKGLYSSFALITFFVTISTFKSSVCWLVALGLFILFIRTTYLVYLSESFTAISIHSFTGLFSSLLFMNASVIYLIAKSEYGTSTTDALSWAIIPALLMLVTFLFIYFTKATSSQLYLEIKNNKVCITHSYVSTRSGNLLCGAILAVGIAAMIWGHVQHIIVVSVWIALINLYLLYWYRNSIRMLKKILALEKKHKRSYTFEYIDEIRKARSRWWLGRLLKWATRR
;
A
#
# COMPACT_ATOMS: atom_id res chain seq x y z
N MET A 1 18.71 16.78 -6.51
CA MET A 1 17.33 17.16 -6.14
C MET A 1 16.40 16.37 -7.03
N ILE A 2 15.81 15.25 -6.56
CA ILE A 2 14.92 14.42 -7.38
C ILE A 2 13.53 15.02 -7.25
N THR A 3 13.08 15.74 -8.27
CA THR A 3 11.72 16.28 -8.31
C THR A 3 10.73 15.12 -8.36
N PRO A 4 9.75 15.03 -7.43
CA PRO A 4 8.71 14.02 -7.53
C PRO A 4 7.89 14.32 -8.79
N GLN A 5 8.09 13.51 -9.84
CA GLN A 5 7.42 13.71 -11.11
C GLN A 5 5.91 13.47 -10.93
N PRO A 6 5.03 14.42 -11.30
CA PRO A 6 3.59 14.26 -11.13
C PRO A 6 3.02 13.04 -11.88
N GLU A 7 3.68 12.60 -12.95
CA GLU A 7 3.38 11.35 -13.64
C GLU A 7 3.60 10.11 -12.78
N LEU A 8 4.59 10.10 -11.87
CA LEU A 8 4.83 8.98 -10.95
C LEU A 8 3.70 8.82 -9.94
N ILE A 9 3.13 9.93 -9.44
CA ILE A 9 1.98 9.89 -8.53
C ILE A 9 0.76 9.27 -9.23
N LYS A 10 0.47 9.72 -10.46
CA LYS A 10 -0.61 9.18 -11.27
C LYS A 10 -0.41 7.71 -11.59
N LYS A 11 0.77 7.33 -12.10
CA LYS A 11 1.11 5.94 -12.43
C LYS A 11 1.04 5.05 -11.19
N GLY A 12 1.57 5.50 -10.06
CA GLY A 12 1.54 4.74 -8.80
C GLY A 12 0.12 4.47 -8.32
N LEU A 13 -0.75 5.50 -8.26
CA LEU A 13 -2.14 5.36 -7.82
C LEU A 13 -2.95 4.42 -8.73
N TYR A 14 -2.84 4.58 -10.05
CA TYR A 14 -3.51 3.68 -10.99
C TYR A 14 -2.93 2.27 -11.00
N SER A 15 -1.62 2.11 -10.80
CA SER A 15 -0.97 0.80 -10.68
C SER A 15 -1.48 0.05 -9.46
N SER A 16 -1.58 0.71 -8.30
CA SER A 16 -2.14 0.10 -7.09
C SER A 16 -3.60 -0.31 -7.30
N PHE A 17 -4.41 0.55 -7.93
CA PHE A 17 -5.79 0.23 -8.29
C PHE A 17 -5.88 -0.98 -9.24
N ALA A 18 -5.04 -1.03 -10.28
CA ALA A 18 -5.01 -2.12 -11.24
C ALA A 18 -4.61 -3.45 -10.59
N LEU A 19 -3.61 -3.45 -9.70
CA LEU A 19 -3.18 -4.65 -8.97
C LEU A 19 -4.28 -5.17 -8.04
N ILE A 20 -4.94 -4.29 -7.27
CA ILE A 20 -6.07 -4.70 -6.42
C ILE A 20 -7.18 -5.31 -7.29
N THR A 21 -7.56 -4.62 -8.36
CA THR A 21 -8.60 -5.08 -9.28
C THR A 21 -8.26 -6.45 -9.84
N PHE A 22 -7.04 -6.65 -10.33
CA PHE A 22 -6.59 -7.92 -10.90
C PHE A 22 -6.72 -9.08 -9.89
N PHE A 23 -6.12 -8.96 -8.70
CA PHE A 23 -6.14 -10.04 -7.71
C PHE A 23 -7.54 -10.31 -7.17
N VAL A 24 -8.31 -9.25 -6.89
CA VAL A 24 -9.67 -9.39 -6.38
C VAL A 24 -10.56 -10.05 -7.43
N THR A 25 -10.53 -9.59 -8.68
CA THR A 25 -11.35 -10.16 -9.76
C THR A 25 -11.02 -11.63 -10.00
N ILE A 26 -9.74 -12.02 -10.07
CA ILE A 26 -9.35 -13.43 -10.23
C ILE A 26 -9.90 -14.29 -9.09
N SER A 27 -9.86 -13.77 -7.86
CA SER A 27 -10.28 -14.50 -6.67
C SER A 27 -11.80 -14.68 -6.59
N THR A 28 -12.57 -13.74 -7.15
CA THR A 28 -14.02 -13.69 -6.98
C THR A 28 -14.81 -13.96 -8.27
N PHE A 29 -14.14 -14.19 -9.41
CA PHE A 29 -14.77 -14.27 -10.74
C PHE A 29 -15.94 -15.26 -10.82
N LYS A 30 -15.84 -16.39 -10.12
CA LYS A 30 -16.88 -17.44 -10.09
C LYS A 30 -17.80 -17.39 -8.86
N SER A 31 -17.68 -16.35 -8.03
CA SER A 31 -18.48 -16.22 -6.81
C SER A 31 -19.82 -15.55 -7.08
N SER A 32 -20.88 -15.97 -6.38
CA SER A 32 -22.19 -15.30 -6.38
C SER A 32 -22.12 -13.85 -5.91
N VAL A 33 -21.04 -13.47 -5.22
CA VAL A 33 -20.79 -12.15 -4.64
C VAL A 33 -20.03 -11.22 -5.61
N CYS A 34 -19.77 -11.64 -6.86
CA CYS A 34 -18.97 -10.87 -7.82
C CYS A 34 -19.51 -9.45 -8.08
N TRP A 35 -20.82 -9.23 -7.99
CA TRP A 35 -21.43 -7.92 -8.18
C TRP A 35 -21.11 -6.93 -7.04
N LEU A 36 -21.06 -7.40 -5.79
CA LEU A 36 -20.65 -6.58 -4.63
C LEU A 36 -19.18 -6.18 -4.74
N VAL A 37 -18.36 -7.11 -5.22
CA VAL A 37 -16.94 -6.87 -5.49
C VAL A 37 -16.77 -5.81 -6.58
N ALA A 38 -17.54 -5.91 -7.67
CA ALA A 38 -17.54 -4.92 -8.74
C ALA A 38 -17.94 -3.52 -8.24
N LEU A 39 -18.97 -3.43 -7.38
CA LEU A 39 -19.37 -2.16 -6.76
C LEU A 39 -18.24 -1.57 -5.90
N GLY A 40 -17.58 -2.39 -5.08
CA GLY A 40 -16.43 -1.96 -4.27
C GLY A 40 -15.26 -1.46 -5.11
N LEU A 41 -14.94 -2.17 -6.21
CA LEU A 41 -13.91 -1.75 -7.16
C LEU A 41 -14.28 -0.44 -7.87
N PHE A 42 -15.56 -0.23 -8.19
CA PHE A 42 -16.05 1.02 -8.77
C PHE A 42 -15.89 2.20 -7.80
N ILE A 43 -16.22 2.03 -6.52
CA ILE A 43 -16.00 3.05 -5.48
C ILE A 43 -14.50 3.36 -5.34
N LEU A 44 -13.65 2.33 -5.33
CA LEU A 44 -12.19 2.50 -5.29
C LEU A 44 -11.66 3.22 -6.53
N PHE A 45 -12.24 2.98 -7.70
CA PHE A 45 -11.91 3.68 -8.93
C PHE A 45 -12.25 5.16 -8.83
N ILE A 46 -13.47 5.50 -8.40
CA ILE A 46 -13.90 6.90 -8.17
C ILE A 46 -12.98 7.58 -7.15
N ARG A 47 -12.64 6.88 -6.05
CA ARG A 47 -11.73 7.43 -5.04
C ARG A 47 -10.34 7.71 -5.63
N THR A 48 -9.83 6.79 -6.45
CA THR A 48 -8.52 6.91 -7.09
C THR A 48 -8.52 8.08 -8.09
N THR A 49 -9.55 8.23 -8.91
CA THR A 49 -9.67 9.36 -9.84
C THR A 49 -9.80 10.69 -9.10
N TYR A 50 -10.60 10.76 -8.03
CA TYR A 50 -10.69 11.93 -7.17
C TYR A 50 -9.31 12.35 -6.62
N LEU A 51 -8.52 11.39 -6.12
CA LEU A 51 -7.19 11.68 -5.58
C LEU A 51 -6.20 12.14 -6.66
N VAL A 52 -6.24 11.54 -7.85
CA VAL A 52 -5.36 11.90 -8.96
C VAL A 52 -5.63 13.32 -9.47
N TYR A 53 -6.90 13.71 -9.64
CA TYR A 53 -7.26 14.93 -10.34
C TYR A 53 -7.69 16.10 -9.45
N LEU A 54 -8.32 15.83 -8.29
CA LEU A 54 -8.95 16.86 -7.47
C LEU A 54 -8.27 17.06 -6.12
N SER A 55 -7.82 15.98 -5.47
CA SER A 55 -7.27 16.10 -4.12
C SER A 55 -5.89 16.76 -4.11
N GLU A 56 -5.66 17.68 -3.18
CA GLU A 56 -4.35 18.33 -2.97
C GLU A 56 -3.70 17.93 -1.64
N SER A 57 -4.44 17.17 -0.82
CA SER A 57 -3.98 16.71 0.49
C SER A 57 -2.86 15.68 0.31
N PHE A 58 -1.70 15.99 0.89
CA PHE A 58 -0.57 15.09 0.97
C PHE A 58 -0.95 13.79 1.69
N THR A 59 -1.66 13.92 2.81
CA THR A 59 -2.02 12.78 3.67
C THR A 59 -3.03 11.86 2.97
N ALA A 60 -4.05 12.41 2.31
CA ALA A 60 -5.03 11.63 1.59
C ALA A 60 -4.41 10.79 0.46
N ILE A 61 -3.51 11.39 -0.34
CA ILE A 61 -2.81 10.71 -1.42
C ILE A 61 -1.84 9.66 -0.87
N SER A 62 -1.09 9.98 0.18
CA SER A 62 -0.12 9.06 0.80
C SER A 62 -0.81 7.85 1.44
N ILE A 63 -1.90 8.06 2.20
CA ILE A 63 -2.67 6.97 2.81
C ILE A 63 -3.18 6.03 1.72
N HIS A 64 -3.85 6.57 0.69
CA HIS A 64 -4.40 5.74 -0.39
C HIS A 64 -3.31 4.96 -1.14
N SER A 65 -2.13 5.56 -1.33
CA SER A 65 -1.00 4.89 -1.97
C SER A 65 -0.47 3.73 -1.12
N PHE A 66 -0.27 3.94 0.18
CA PHE A 66 0.19 2.88 1.10
C PHE A 66 -0.85 1.79 1.27
N THR A 67 -2.10 2.14 1.55
CA THR A 67 -3.20 1.17 1.65
C THR A 67 -3.33 0.39 0.35
N GLY A 68 -3.28 1.06 -0.81
CA GLY A 68 -3.33 0.40 -2.11
C GLY A 68 -2.22 -0.65 -2.30
N LEU A 69 -0.98 -0.29 -2.00
CA LEU A 69 0.17 -1.19 -2.11
C LEU A 69 0.04 -2.41 -1.19
N PHE A 70 -0.14 -2.18 0.11
CA PHE A 70 -0.20 -3.26 1.10
C PHE A 70 -1.43 -4.16 0.92
N SER A 71 -2.59 -3.57 0.64
CA SER A 71 -3.82 -4.33 0.39
C SER A 71 -3.69 -5.19 -0.87
N SER A 72 -3.07 -4.71 -1.95
CA SER A 72 -2.90 -5.51 -3.18
C SER A 72 -2.11 -6.80 -2.93
N LEU A 73 -0.98 -6.70 -2.23
CA LEU A 73 -0.14 -7.85 -1.88
C LEU A 73 -0.79 -8.75 -0.84
N LEU A 74 -1.57 -8.16 0.08
CA LEU A 74 -2.31 -8.93 1.07
C LEU A 74 -3.42 -9.77 0.42
N PHE A 75 -4.19 -9.17 -0.49
CA PHE A 75 -5.21 -9.89 -1.26
C PHE A 75 -4.59 -11.00 -2.09
N MET A 76 -3.48 -10.73 -2.80
CA MET A 76 -2.76 -11.77 -3.53
C MET A 76 -2.40 -12.95 -2.61
N ASN A 77 -1.84 -12.66 -1.42
CA ASN A 77 -1.42 -13.72 -0.50
C ASN A 77 -2.61 -14.51 0.06
N ALA A 78 -3.66 -13.81 0.50
CA ALA A 78 -4.87 -14.42 1.04
C ALA A 78 -5.52 -15.35 0.02
N SER A 79 -5.55 -14.95 -1.26
CA SER A 79 -6.09 -15.78 -2.34
C SER A 79 -5.26 -17.04 -2.59
N VAL A 80 -3.93 -16.93 -2.54
CA VAL A 80 -3.04 -18.11 -2.67
C VAL A 80 -3.28 -19.08 -1.52
N ILE A 81 -3.31 -18.61 -0.27
CA ILE A 81 -3.55 -19.48 0.90
C ILE A 81 -4.94 -20.12 0.85
N TYR A 82 -5.97 -19.37 0.47
CA TYR A 82 -7.31 -19.91 0.30
C TYR A 82 -7.34 -21.03 -0.74
N LEU A 83 -6.65 -20.85 -1.87
CA LEU A 83 -6.55 -21.88 -2.90
C LEU A 83 -5.80 -23.11 -2.38
N ILE A 84 -4.66 -22.95 -1.69
CA ILE A 84 -3.91 -24.06 -1.10
C ILE A 84 -4.80 -24.88 -0.16
N ALA A 85 -5.47 -24.22 0.78
CA ALA A 85 -6.33 -24.89 1.75
C ALA A 85 -7.44 -25.70 1.07
N LYS A 86 -8.05 -25.13 0.01
CA LYS A 86 -9.15 -25.77 -0.72
C LYS A 86 -8.71 -26.86 -1.69
N SER A 87 -7.65 -26.64 -2.47
CA SER A 87 -7.23 -27.55 -3.55
C SER A 87 -6.30 -28.66 -3.06
N GLU A 88 -5.38 -28.35 -2.15
CA GLU A 88 -4.36 -29.32 -1.70
C GLU A 88 -4.82 -30.07 -0.46
N TYR A 89 -5.45 -29.36 0.48
CA TYR A 89 -5.85 -29.92 1.77
C TYR A 89 -7.34 -30.28 1.85
N GLY A 90 -8.13 -29.96 0.82
CA GLY A 90 -9.56 -30.29 0.75
C GLY A 90 -10.38 -29.71 1.91
N THR A 91 -9.91 -28.65 2.56
CA THR A 91 -10.54 -28.11 3.77
C THR A 91 -11.89 -27.47 3.45
N SER A 92 -12.77 -27.39 4.46
CA SER A 92 -14.02 -26.65 4.34
C SER A 92 -13.78 -25.17 3.96
N THR A 93 -14.80 -24.50 3.42
CA THR A 93 -14.69 -23.08 3.03
C THR A 93 -14.40 -22.17 4.23
N THR A 94 -14.94 -22.49 5.40
CA THR A 94 -14.72 -21.75 6.66
C THR A 94 -13.30 -21.89 7.16
N ASP A 95 -12.73 -23.10 7.07
CA ASP A 95 -11.35 -23.35 7.50
C ASP A 95 -10.35 -22.71 6.54
N ALA A 96 -10.61 -22.81 5.23
CA ALA A 96 -9.80 -22.15 4.20
C ALA A 96 -9.78 -20.61 4.36
N LEU A 97 -10.93 -20.01 4.70
CA LEU A 97 -11.00 -18.58 5.02
C LEU A 97 -10.21 -18.23 6.28
N SER A 98 -10.26 -19.10 7.29
CA SER A 98 -9.52 -18.91 8.54
C SER A 98 -8.00 -18.90 8.29
N TRP A 99 -7.52 -19.75 7.38
CA TRP A 99 -6.11 -19.77 6.97
C TRP A 99 -5.73 -18.51 6.18
N ALA A 100 -6.61 -18.05 5.29
CA ALA A 100 -6.38 -16.84 4.48
C ALA A 100 -6.31 -15.55 5.31
N ILE A 101 -6.82 -15.55 6.55
CA ILE A 101 -6.74 -14.41 7.49
C ILE A 101 -5.34 -14.30 8.14
N ILE A 102 -4.57 -15.39 8.20
CA ILE A 102 -3.28 -15.43 8.90
C ILE A 102 -2.30 -14.33 8.42
N PRO A 103 -2.07 -14.12 7.10
CA PRO A 103 -1.20 -13.03 6.63
C PRO A 103 -1.72 -11.64 6.97
N ALA A 104 -3.05 -11.47 7.06
CA ALA A 104 -3.66 -10.19 7.40
C ALA A 104 -3.40 -9.84 8.86
N LEU A 105 -3.53 -10.82 9.76
CA LEU A 105 -3.18 -10.66 11.18
C LEU A 105 -1.69 -10.34 11.35
N LEU A 106 -0.82 -11.07 10.66
CA LEU A 106 0.63 -10.84 10.72
C LEU A 106 1.01 -9.42 10.24
N MET A 107 0.41 -8.98 9.13
CA MET A 107 0.58 -7.61 8.63
C MET A 107 0.06 -6.58 9.64
N LEU A 108 -1.12 -6.80 10.21
CA LEU A 108 -1.73 -5.89 11.18
C LEU A 108 -0.84 -5.72 12.41
N VAL A 109 -0.38 -6.82 13.00
CA VAL A 109 0.53 -6.80 14.16
C VAL A 109 1.81 -6.02 13.84
N THR A 110 2.42 -6.29 12.68
CA THR A 110 3.65 -5.62 12.26
C THR A 110 3.41 -4.11 12.03
N PHE A 111 2.28 -3.75 11.42
CA PHE A 111 1.89 -2.36 11.21
C PHE A 111 1.68 -1.64 12.54
N LEU A 112 0.95 -2.24 13.47
CA LEU A 112 0.71 -1.68 14.81
C LEU A 112 2.02 -1.50 15.57
N PHE A 113 2.92 -2.50 15.51
CA PHE A 113 4.25 -2.38 16.08
C PHE A 113 4.98 -1.16 15.52
N ILE A 114 5.09 -1.04 14.19
CA ILE A 114 5.74 0.11 13.54
C ILE A 114 5.07 1.44 13.91
N TYR A 115 3.74 1.46 13.97
CA TYR A 115 2.93 2.63 14.26
C TYR A 115 3.10 3.13 15.69
N PHE A 116 3.25 2.23 16.66
CA PHE A 116 3.39 2.57 18.08
C PHE A 116 4.83 2.74 18.56
N THR A 117 5.82 2.11 17.92
CA THR A 117 7.23 2.30 18.27
C THR A 117 7.71 3.73 17.92
N LYS A 118 8.40 4.39 18.84
CA LYS A 118 8.99 5.72 18.63
C LYS A 118 10.03 5.68 17.50
N ALA A 119 10.00 6.68 16.62
CA ALA A 119 11.06 6.88 15.65
C ALA A 119 12.31 7.42 16.36
N THR A 120 13.49 6.89 16.06
CA THR A 120 14.76 7.50 16.48
C THR A 120 14.83 8.91 15.90
N SER A 121 15.06 9.91 16.76
CA SER A 121 14.94 11.34 16.45
C SER A 121 15.87 11.81 15.32
N SER A 122 16.92 11.07 15.00
CA SER A 122 17.95 11.45 14.03
C SER A 122 17.64 11.15 12.56
N GLN A 123 16.54 10.46 12.23
CA GLN A 123 16.37 9.86 10.89
C GLN A 123 15.39 10.57 9.96
N LEU A 124 14.70 11.63 10.39
CA LEU A 124 13.64 12.26 9.58
C LEU A 124 13.56 13.77 9.86
N TYR A 125 14.25 14.55 9.02
CA TYR A 125 14.08 16.00 8.97
C TYR A 125 12.97 16.31 7.98
N LEU A 126 11.78 16.59 8.50
CA LEU A 126 10.68 17.13 7.71
C LEU A 126 10.45 18.55 8.19
N GLU A 127 10.74 19.50 7.32
CA GLU A 127 10.40 20.89 7.55
C GLU A 127 9.02 21.14 6.96
N ILE A 128 8.10 21.61 7.81
CA ILE A 128 6.83 22.17 7.34
C ILE A 128 7.11 23.64 7.08
N LYS A 129 7.32 23.99 5.81
CA LYS A 129 7.51 25.37 5.39
C LYS A 129 6.24 25.86 4.73
N ASN A 130 5.61 26.91 5.26
CA ASN A 130 4.43 27.56 4.66
C ASN A 130 3.31 26.60 4.24
N ASN A 131 2.89 25.68 5.12
CA ASN A 131 1.82 24.68 4.86
C ASN A 131 2.15 23.63 3.77
N LYS A 132 3.42 23.55 3.36
CA LYS A 132 3.95 22.55 2.43
C LYS A 132 4.84 21.54 3.17
N VAL A 133 4.74 20.28 2.75
CA VAL A 133 5.53 19.17 3.29
C VAL A 133 6.83 19.03 2.50
N CYS A 134 7.97 19.42 3.07
CA CYS A 134 9.29 19.22 2.49
C CYS A 134 9.92 17.93 3.04
N ILE A 135 10.24 16.98 2.16
CA ILE A 135 10.88 15.71 2.55
C ILE A 135 12.38 15.85 2.35
N THR A 136 13.13 16.09 3.43
CA THR A 136 14.59 16.02 3.40
C THR A 136 15.00 14.56 3.61
N HIS A 137 15.51 13.92 2.56
CA HIS A 137 15.97 12.54 2.65
C HIS A 137 17.16 12.45 3.61
N SER A 138 16.98 11.79 4.75
CA SER A 138 18.07 11.32 5.58
C SER A 138 18.38 9.86 5.23
N TYR A 139 19.66 9.50 5.28
CA TYR A 139 20.13 8.15 5.01
C TYR A 139 19.53 7.17 6.05
N VAL A 140 18.61 6.33 5.60
CA VAL A 140 18.04 5.28 6.44
C VAL A 140 18.91 4.04 6.30
N SER A 141 19.60 3.64 7.38
CA SER A 141 20.32 2.37 7.39
C SER A 141 19.33 1.21 7.20
N THR A 142 19.53 0.45 6.13
CA THR A 142 18.73 -0.72 5.75
C THR A 142 19.25 -2.02 6.38
N ARG A 143 20.39 -1.96 7.07
CA ARG A 143 21.13 -3.14 7.58
C ARG A 143 20.27 -4.05 8.44
N SER A 144 19.55 -3.54 9.42
CA SER A 144 18.73 -4.38 10.32
C SER A 144 17.51 -4.99 9.62
N GLY A 145 16.90 -4.26 8.68
CA GLY A 145 15.84 -4.81 7.82
C GLY A 145 16.33 -5.89 6.88
N ASN A 146 17.48 -5.67 6.26
CA ASN A 146 18.12 -6.64 5.36
C ASN A 146 18.56 -7.89 6.12
N LEU A 147 19.06 -7.76 7.36
CA LEU A 147 19.39 -8.90 8.22
C LEU A 147 18.17 -9.70 8.64
N LEU A 148 17.07 -9.03 9.03
CA LEU A 148 15.80 -9.72 9.33
C LEU A 148 15.23 -10.43 8.09
N CYS A 149 15.23 -9.77 6.94
CA CYS A 149 14.82 -10.37 5.68
C CYS A 149 15.70 -11.60 5.35
N GLY A 150 17.02 -11.47 5.44
CA GLY A 150 17.97 -12.56 5.22
C GLY A 150 17.79 -13.73 6.17
N ALA A 151 17.53 -13.48 7.45
CA ALA A 151 17.28 -14.53 8.43
C ALA A 151 16.00 -15.32 8.12
N ILE A 152 14.91 -14.63 7.78
CA ILE A 152 13.65 -15.30 7.45
C ILE A 152 13.76 -16.06 6.12
N LEU A 153 14.50 -15.52 5.15
CA LEU A 153 14.82 -16.20 3.90
C LEU A 153 15.59 -17.50 4.13
N ALA A 154 16.62 -17.47 4.98
CA ALA A 154 17.41 -18.65 5.30
C ALA A 154 16.55 -19.74 5.97
N VAL A 155 15.67 -19.36 6.89
CA VAL A 155 14.73 -20.29 7.54
C VAL A 155 13.73 -20.88 6.52
N GLY A 156 13.19 -20.05 5.62
CA GLY A 156 12.28 -20.51 4.57
C GLY A 156 12.93 -21.49 3.58
N ILE A 157 14.17 -21.22 3.17
CA ILE A 157 14.94 -22.11 2.29
C ILE A 157 15.30 -23.41 3.03
N ALA A 158 15.72 -23.33 4.29
CA ALA A 158 16.00 -24.52 5.09
C ALA A 158 14.76 -25.41 5.26
N ALA A 159 13.58 -24.81 5.45
CA ALA A 159 12.32 -25.54 5.50
C ALA A 159 11.95 -26.24 4.17
N MET A 160 12.32 -25.66 3.02
CA MET A 160 12.13 -26.30 1.71
C MET A 160 13.09 -27.45 1.45
N ILE A 161 14.32 -27.37 1.96
CA ILE A 161 15.30 -28.44 1.82
C ILE A 161 14.90 -29.64 2.70
N TRP A 162 14.33 -29.37 3.88
CA TRP A 162 14.00 -30.41 4.85
C TRP A 162 12.59 -31.00 4.71
N GLY A 163 11.62 -30.22 4.24
CA GLY A 163 10.24 -30.65 4.03
C GLY A 163 9.90 -30.82 2.55
N HIS A 164 9.06 -31.81 2.21
CA HIS A 164 8.37 -31.88 0.91
C HIS A 164 7.32 -30.75 0.80
N VAL A 165 7.77 -29.49 0.85
CA VAL A 165 6.90 -28.32 0.79
C VAL A 165 6.52 -28.06 -0.66
N GLN A 166 5.23 -28.00 -0.95
CA GLN A 166 4.73 -27.69 -2.29
C GLN A 166 5.12 -26.27 -2.72
N HIS A 167 5.42 -26.11 -4.01
CA HIS A 167 5.86 -24.82 -4.59
C HIS A 167 4.86 -23.68 -4.36
N ILE A 168 3.56 -23.96 -4.27
CA ILE A 168 2.53 -22.94 -4.04
C ILE A 168 2.59 -22.36 -2.62
N ILE A 169 2.95 -23.17 -1.62
CA ILE A 169 3.18 -22.73 -0.23
C ILE A 169 4.38 -21.79 -0.18
N VAL A 170 5.43 -22.13 -0.92
CA VAL A 170 6.63 -21.30 -1.07
C VAL A 170 6.27 -19.92 -1.61
N VAL A 171 5.49 -19.85 -2.68
CA VAL A 171 5.03 -18.57 -3.26
C VAL A 171 4.30 -17.71 -2.23
N SER A 172 3.38 -18.31 -1.45
CA SER A 172 2.68 -17.61 -0.36
C SER A 172 3.65 -17.03 0.69
N VAL A 173 4.66 -17.81 1.09
CA VAL A 173 5.70 -17.33 2.03
C VAL A 173 6.45 -16.14 1.44
N TRP A 174 6.89 -16.22 0.18
CA TRP A 174 7.59 -15.12 -0.48
C TRP A 174 6.76 -13.84 -0.54
N ILE A 175 5.48 -13.95 -0.88
CA ILE A 175 4.57 -12.80 -0.91
C ILE A 175 4.47 -12.18 0.49
N ALA A 176 4.31 -13.00 1.54
CA ALA A 176 4.29 -12.53 2.92
C ALA A 176 5.56 -11.76 3.29
N LEU A 177 6.74 -12.30 2.94
CA LEU A 177 8.03 -11.68 3.23
C LEU A 177 8.23 -10.37 2.49
N ILE A 178 7.86 -10.30 1.21
CA ILE A 178 7.90 -9.05 0.44
C ILE A 178 7.02 -7.99 1.10
N ASN A 179 5.84 -8.40 1.56
CA ASN A 179 4.91 -7.48 2.21
C ASN A 179 5.46 -6.93 3.53
N LEU A 180 6.03 -7.80 4.37
CA LEU A 180 6.70 -7.40 5.62
C LEU A 180 7.94 -6.54 5.35
N TYR A 181 8.73 -6.87 4.33
CA TYR A 181 9.89 -6.08 3.93
C TYR A 181 9.49 -4.69 3.48
N LEU A 182 8.45 -4.56 2.64
CA LEU A 182 7.94 -3.25 2.21
C LEU A 182 7.40 -2.45 3.39
N LEU A 183 6.71 -3.10 4.32
CA LEU A 183 6.21 -2.44 5.52
C LEU A 183 7.35 -1.90 6.39
N TYR A 184 8.41 -2.70 6.56
CA TYR A 184 9.63 -2.27 7.23
C TYR A 184 10.34 -1.15 6.45
N TRP A 185 10.43 -1.25 5.12
CA TRP A 185 11.05 -0.24 4.26
C TRP A 185 10.36 1.11 4.41
N TYR A 186 9.03 1.11 4.36
CA TYR A 186 8.19 2.31 4.51
C TYR A 186 7.90 2.69 5.97
N ARG A 187 8.49 2.03 6.97
CA ARG A 187 8.24 2.29 8.41
C ARG A 187 8.40 3.76 8.77
N ASN A 188 9.41 4.40 8.20
CA ASN A 188 9.71 5.81 8.44
C ASN A 188 8.64 6.69 7.80
N SER A 189 8.24 6.42 6.55
CA SER A 189 7.16 7.13 5.88
C SER A 189 5.82 7.00 6.62
N ILE A 190 5.50 5.82 7.16
CA ILE A 190 4.28 5.58 7.97
C ILE A 190 4.30 6.42 9.24
N ARG A 191 5.42 6.43 9.97
CA ARG A 191 5.58 7.24 11.19
C ARG A 191 5.52 8.73 10.89
N MET A 192 6.02 9.16 9.73
CA MET A 192 5.91 10.55 9.29
C MET A 192 4.47 10.93 8.96
N LEU A 193 3.77 10.07 8.23
CA LEU A 193 2.37 10.26 7.92
C LEU A 193 1.52 10.39 9.20
N LYS A 194 1.81 9.58 10.23
CA LYS A 194 1.21 9.70 11.56
C LYS A 194 1.45 11.07 12.20
N LYS A 195 2.68 11.59 12.15
CA LYS A 195 3.00 12.93 12.70
C LYS A 195 2.26 14.04 11.94
N ILE A 196 2.23 13.97 10.62
CA ILE A 196 1.53 14.96 9.78
C ILE A 196 0.02 14.92 10.07
N LEU A 197 -0.59 13.73 10.15
CA LEU A 197 -1.99 13.57 10.52
C LEU A 197 -2.31 14.18 11.89
N ALA A 198 -1.44 13.97 12.88
CA ALA A 198 -1.61 14.58 14.20
C ALA A 198 -1.56 16.12 14.13
N LEU A 199 -0.68 16.68 13.30
CA LEU A 199 -0.60 18.11 13.05
C LEU A 199 -1.81 18.65 12.28
N GLU A 200 -2.31 17.93 11.26
CA GLU A 200 -3.54 18.32 10.53
C GLU A 200 -4.73 18.39 11.48
N LYS A 201 -4.86 17.40 12.36
CA LYS A 201 -5.90 17.37 13.40
C LYS A 201 -5.76 18.52 14.39
N LYS A 202 -4.53 18.82 14.84
CA LYS A 202 -4.26 19.92 15.78
C LYS A 202 -4.55 21.29 15.18
N HIS A 203 -4.14 21.52 13.94
CA HIS A 203 -4.24 22.81 13.27
C HIS A 203 -5.49 22.99 12.41
N LYS A 204 -6.36 21.96 12.33
CA LYS A 204 -7.57 21.92 11.49
C LYS A 204 -7.31 22.36 10.04
N ARG A 205 -6.14 22.00 9.48
CA ARG A 205 -5.73 22.35 8.12
C ARG A 205 -5.12 21.14 7.44
N SER A 206 -5.34 21.02 6.14
CA SER A 206 -4.68 20.01 5.30
C SER A 206 -3.34 20.53 4.80
N TYR A 207 -2.32 19.69 4.86
CA TYR A 207 -1.01 19.99 4.30
C TYR A 207 -0.93 19.53 2.84
N THR A 208 -0.22 20.33 2.04
CA THR A 208 -0.04 20.09 0.60
C THR A 208 1.39 19.67 0.29
N PHE A 209 1.60 19.12 -0.91
CA PHE A 209 2.93 18.85 -1.43
C PHE A 209 3.70 20.16 -1.64
N GLU A 210 5.01 20.12 -1.41
CA GLU A 210 5.92 21.22 -1.78
C GLU A 210 5.73 21.67 -3.24
N TYR A 211 5.63 20.68 -4.13
CA TYR A 211 5.51 20.83 -5.58
C TYR A 211 4.05 20.84 -6.06
N ILE A 212 3.09 21.25 -5.22
CA ILE A 212 1.66 21.25 -5.58
C ILE A 212 1.36 22.04 -6.86
N ASP A 213 2.10 23.11 -7.13
CA ASP A 213 1.91 23.95 -8.32
C ASP A 213 2.31 23.20 -9.60
N GLU A 214 3.33 22.34 -9.55
CA GLU A 214 3.70 21.47 -10.66
C GLU A 214 2.66 20.37 -10.89
N ILE A 215 2.13 19.80 -9.80
CA ILE A 215 1.04 18.81 -9.86
C ILE A 215 -0.20 19.43 -10.51
N ARG A 216 -0.59 20.65 -10.13
CA ARG A 216 -1.71 21.39 -10.75
C ARG A 216 -1.47 21.63 -12.25
N LYS A 217 -0.27 22.04 -12.63
CA LYS A 217 0.13 22.23 -14.05
C LYS A 217 0.14 20.93 -14.85
N ALA A 218 0.48 19.79 -14.23
CA ALA A 218 0.43 18.49 -14.87
C ALA A 218 -1.03 18.02 -15.04
N ARG A 219 -1.86 18.16 -14.00
CA ARG A 219 -3.29 17.83 -14.04
C ARG A 219 -4.03 18.56 -15.15
N SER A 220 -3.71 19.84 -15.39
CA SER A 220 -4.33 20.61 -16.48
C SER A 220 -3.96 20.13 -17.89
N ARG A 221 -2.88 19.36 -18.03
CA ARG A 221 -2.46 18.78 -19.33
C ARG A 221 -3.15 17.44 -19.61
N TRP A 222 -3.53 16.69 -18.56
CA TRP A 222 -4.21 15.40 -18.71
C TRP A 222 -5.63 15.55 -19.25
N TRP A 223 -6.06 14.62 -20.11
CA TRP A 223 -7.37 14.66 -20.77
C TRP A 223 -8.54 14.67 -19.76
N LEU A 224 -8.51 13.79 -18.77
CA LEU A 224 -9.50 13.78 -17.67
C LEU A 224 -9.47 15.06 -16.83
N GLY A 225 -8.30 15.66 -16.61
CA GLY A 225 -8.19 16.95 -15.94
C GLY A 225 -8.81 18.09 -16.74
N ARG A 226 -8.70 18.04 -18.08
CA ARG A 226 -9.39 18.98 -18.99
C ARG A 226 -10.90 18.78 -18.98
N LEU A 227 -11.37 17.53 -19.01
CA LEU A 227 -12.80 17.20 -18.91
C LEU A 227 -13.42 17.68 -17.61
N LEU A 228 -12.76 17.45 -16.47
CA LEU A 228 -13.25 17.93 -15.16
C LEU A 228 -13.30 19.46 -15.12
N LYS A 229 -12.26 20.15 -15.60
CA LYS A 229 -12.29 21.62 -15.69
C LYS A 229 -13.41 22.14 -16.59
N TRP A 230 -13.73 21.43 -17.66
CA TRP A 230 -14.83 21.78 -18.55
C TRP A 230 -16.19 21.57 -17.86
N ALA A 231 -16.38 20.44 -17.16
CA ALA A 231 -17.59 20.15 -16.41
C ALA A 231 -17.85 21.12 -15.25
N THR A 232 -16.79 21.63 -14.61
CA THR A 232 -16.89 22.61 -13.51
C THR A 232 -16.87 24.07 -13.97
N ARG A 233 -16.84 24.36 -15.27
CA ARG A 233 -16.82 25.73 -15.84
C ARG A 233 -18.23 26.33 -16.04
N ARG A 234 -19.22 25.85 -15.29
CA ARG A 234 -20.54 26.49 -15.18
C ARG A 234 -20.58 27.39 -13.96
#